data_AF-A4K370-F1
#
_entry.id   AF-A4K370-F1
#
_cell.length_a   1.000
_cell.length_b   1.000
_cell.length_c   1.000
_cell.angle_alpha   90.00
_cell.angle_beta   90.00
_cell.angle_gamma   90.00
#
_symmetry.space_group_name_H-M   'P 1'
#
loop_
_entity.id
_entity.type
_entity.pdbx_description
1 polymer ?
#
loop_
_entity_poly.entity_id
_entity_poly.type
_entity_poly.pdbx_seq_one_letter_code
_entity_poly.pdbx_strand_id
1 'polypeptide(L)'
;VKAVMDDLFEYFGCHTLPAQVRIALACCLNMCGAVHASDIAILGIHRTPPMVDHDRMTGLCEIPLAIAACPLGAIKPAKAKIEGKMFKTVKVNNERCMFCGNCYT
;
A
#
# COMPACT_ATOMS: atom_id res chain seq x y z
N VAL A 1 17.25 3.80 -1.87
CA VAL A 1 18.18 4.24 -0.80
C VAL A 1 19.48 4.83 -1.37
N LYS A 2 20.09 4.25 -2.42
CA LYS A 2 21.33 4.73 -3.04
C LYS A 2 21.37 6.24 -3.34
N ALA A 3 20.41 6.76 -4.12
CA ALA A 3 20.37 8.18 -4.49
C ALA A 3 20.42 9.14 -3.28
N VAL A 4 19.65 8.84 -2.23
CA VAL A 4 19.61 9.67 -1.01
C VAL A 4 20.95 9.65 -0.27
N MET A 5 21.62 8.49 -0.22
CA MET A 5 22.92 8.36 0.47
C MET A 5 24.07 8.94 -0.34
N ASP A 6 23.96 8.98 -1.67
CA ASP A 6 24.95 9.65 -2.52
C ASP A 6 24.93 11.16 -2.32
N ASP A 7 23.74 11.76 -2.26
CA ASP A 7 23.57 13.20 -2.03
C ASP A 7 23.93 13.63 -0.58
N LEU A 8 23.81 12.71 0.38
CA LEU A 8 24.07 12.98 1.81
C LEU A 8 25.41 12.43 2.31
N PHE A 9 26.27 11.94 1.40
CA PHE A 9 27.51 11.27 1.79
C PHE A 9 28.44 12.18 2.61
N GLU A 10 28.48 13.47 2.32
CA GLU A 10 29.27 14.46 3.08
C GLU A 10 28.86 14.51 4.56
N TYR A 11 27.55 14.42 4.86
CA TYR A 11 27.02 14.40 6.23
C TYR A 11 27.22 13.07 6.95
N PHE A 12 27.44 11.97 6.23
CA PHE A 12 27.59 10.65 6.82
C PHE A 12 28.94 10.50 7.56
N GLY A 13 30.00 11.11 7.02
CA GLY A 13 31.35 11.06 7.61
C GLY A 13 31.70 12.21 8.56
N CYS A 14 30.83 13.20 8.71
CA CYS A 14 31.08 14.38 9.55
C CYS A 14 29.99 14.58 10.61
N HIS A 15 30.33 15.30 11.69
CA HIS A 15 29.43 15.57 12.81
C HIS A 15 29.02 17.05 12.84
N THR A 16 28.52 17.56 11.72
CA THR A 16 28.13 18.98 11.57
C THR A 16 26.67 19.24 11.95
N LEU A 17 25.85 18.20 12.12
CA LEU A 17 24.43 18.31 12.47
C LEU A 17 24.23 18.45 13.99
N PRO A 18 23.17 19.16 14.45
CA PRO A 18 22.91 19.35 15.89
C PRO A 18 22.64 18.06 16.67
N ALA A 19 22.17 17.01 15.99
CA ALA A 19 21.89 15.69 16.55
C ALA A 19 22.01 14.62 15.45
N GLN A 20 22.02 13.35 15.84
CA GLN A 20 21.99 12.24 14.90
C GLN A 20 20.64 12.22 14.16
N VAL A 21 20.68 12.29 12.82
CA VAL A 21 19.49 12.21 11.97
C VAL A 21 19.32 10.79 11.44
N ARG A 22 18.12 10.21 11.64
CA ARG A 22 17.74 8.89 11.14
C ARG A 22 16.79 9.04 9.97
N ILE A 23 17.21 8.52 8.81
CA ILE A 23 16.41 8.51 7.59
C ILE A 23 15.97 7.08 7.31
N ALA A 24 14.68 6.86 7.15
CA ALA A 24 14.12 5.55 6.79
C ALA A 24 13.23 5.63 5.55
N LEU A 25 13.17 4.52 4.82
CA LEU A 25 12.35 4.39 3.62
C LEU A 25 11.53 3.10 3.68
N ALA A 26 10.25 3.20 3.32
CA ALA A 26 9.36 2.06 3.11
C ALA A 26 8.72 2.18 1.73
N CYS A 27 8.66 1.06 1.03
CA CYS A 27 8.12 0.99 -0.32
C CYS A 27 6.58 1.05 -0.38
N CYS A 28 5.90 0.77 0.74
CA CYS A 28 4.44 0.84 0.84
C CYS A 28 3.98 1.17 2.27
N LEU A 29 2.66 1.30 2.44
CA LEU A 29 2.00 1.65 3.69
C LEU A 29 2.05 0.57 4.79
N ASN A 30 2.58 -0.63 4.49
CA ASN A 30 2.93 -1.59 5.54
C ASN A 30 4.12 -1.10 6.39
N MET A 31 4.81 -0.04 5.95
CA MET A 31 5.83 0.69 6.72
C MET A 31 6.90 -0.22 7.35
N CYS A 32 7.29 -1.30 6.67
CA CYS A 32 8.27 -2.24 7.20
C CYS A 32 9.58 -1.53 7.58
N GLY A 33 9.97 -1.61 8.86
CA GLY A 33 11.13 -0.91 9.41
C GLY A 33 10.73 0.28 10.29
N ALA A 34 11.54 1.35 10.27
CA ALA A 34 11.43 2.46 11.22
C ALA A 34 10.78 3.73 10.65
N VAL A 35 10.11 3.66 9.49
CA VAL A 35 9.58 4.85 8.79
C VAL A 35 8.59 5.65 9.64
N HIS A 36 7.82 4.99 10.48
CA HIS A 36 6.85 5.63 11.37
C HIS A 36 7.50 6.33 12.59
N ALA A 37 8.80 6.16 12.82
CA ALA A 37 9.53 6.65 13.99
C ALA A 37 10.94 7.19 13.62
N SER A 38 11.11 7.70 12.40
CA SER A 38 12.35 8.29 11.91
C SER A 38 12.24 9.82 11.84
N ASP A 39 13.38 10.52 11.97
CA ASP A 39 13.43 11.98 11.84
C ASP A 39 13.01 12.42 10.43
N ILE A 40 13.42 11.64 9.42
CA ILE A 40 12.99 11.81 8.03
C ILE A 40 12.49 10.48 7.50
N ALA A 41 11.27 10.49 6.97
CA ALA A 41 10.57 9.31 6.48
C ALA A 41 10.24 9.47 4.99
N ILE A 42 10.63 8.48 4.18
CA ILE A 42 10.24 8.38 2.77
C ILE A 42 9.27 7.20 2.63
N LEU A 43 8.07 7.48 2.14
CA LEU A 43 7.00 6.49 2.05
C LEU A 43 6.42 6.42 0.63
N GLY A 44 6.43 5.22 0.07
CA GLY A 44 5.71 4.93 -1.17
C GLY A 44 4.20 4.86 -0.93
N ILE A 45 3.42 5.63 -1.69
CA ILE A 45 1.96 5.60 -1.69
C ILE A 45 1.41 5.36 -3.09
N HIS A 46 0.30 4.63 -3.18
CA HIS A 46 -0.48 4.55 -4.41
C HIS A 46 -1.46 5.72 -4.48
N ARG A 47 -1.91 6.07 -5.69
CA ARG A 47 -2.89 7.15 -5.93
C ARG A 47 -4.08 6.70 -6.78
N THR A 48 -4.19 5.40 -7.01
CA THR A 48 -5.18 4.79 -7.87
C THR A 48 -5.86 3.63 -7.14
N PRO A 49 -7.20 3.48 -7.25
CA PRO A 49 -7.89 2.31 -6.72
C PRO A 49 -7.35 1.01 -7.34
N PRO A 50 -7.47 -0.14 -6.62
CA PRO A 50 -7.08 -1.42 -7.16
C PRO A 50 -7.97 -1.81 -8.35
N MET A 51 -7.38 -2.42 -9.37
CA MET A 51 -8.12 -3.06 -10.46
C MET A 51 -8.64 -4.41 -9.99
N VAL A 52 -9.91 -4.72 -10.28
CA VAL A 52 -10.54 -5.98 -9.85
C VAL A 52 -10.53 -6.97 -11.01
N ASP A 53 -9.82 -8.08 -10.84
CA ASP A 53 -9.87 -9.24 -11.74
C ASP A 53 -11.04 -10.15 -11.35
N HIS A 54 -12.20 -9.88 -11.94
CA HIS A 54 -13.44 -10.56 -11.60
C HIS A 54 -13.45 -12.07 -11.92
N ASP A 55 -12.66 -12.53 -12.89
CA ASP A 55 -12.67 -13.92 -13.36
C ASP A 55 -11.92 -14.85 -12.42
N ARG A 56 -10.82 -14.36 -11.84
CA ARG A 56 -9.90 -15.17 -11.03
C ARG A 56 -10.11 -15.01 -9.52
N MET A 57 -10.81 -13.96 -9.09
CA MET A 57 -11.07 -13.63 -7.68
C MET A 57 -11.67 -14.80 -6.87
N THR A 58 -12.65 -15.52 -7.40
CA THR A 58 -13.27 -16.64 -6.64
C THR A 58 -12.30 -17.82 -6.43
N GLY A 59 -11.33 -18.00 -7.32
CA GLY A 59 -10.35 -19.10 -7.22
C GLY A 59 -9.08 -18.75 -6.43
N LEU A 60 -8.75 -17.47 -6.29
CA LEU A 60 -7.51 -17.00 -5.67
C LEU A 60 -7.70 -16.31 -4.31
N CYS A 61 -8.88 -15.74 -4.06
CA CYS A 61 -9.09 -14.88 -2.90
C CYS A 61 -10.24 -15.36 -2.03
N GLU A 62 -10.03 -15.35 -0.72
CA GLU A 62 -11.12 -15.43 0.25
C GLU A 62 -11.79 -14.04 0.35
N ILE A 63 -12.95 -13.89 -0.31
CA ILE A 63 -13.68 -12.61 -0.38
C ILE A 63 -13.88 -11.95 1.01
N PRO A 64 -14.22 -12.68 2.09
CA PRO A 64 -14.33 -12.07 3.42
C PRO A 64 -13.03 -11.42 3.92
N LEU A 65 -11.87 -12.02 3.63
CA LEU A 65 -10.56 -11.46 4.01
C LEU A 65 -10.30 -10.16 3.24
N ALA A 66 -10.54 -10.16 1.93
CA ALA A 66 -10.37 -8.96 1.11
C ALA A 66 -11.26 -7.79 1.57
N ILE A 67 -12.49 -8.09 2.02
CA ILE A 67 -13.40 -7.08 2.59
C ILE A 67 -12.88 -6.57 3.94
N ALA A 68 -12.51 -7.49 4.85
CA ALA A 68 -12.02 -7.15 6.19
C ALA A 68 -10.68 -6.40 6.17
N ALA A 69 -9.86 -6.62 5.14
CA ALA A 69 -8.59 -5.92 4.94
C ALA A 69 -8.76 -4.41 4.68
N CYS A 70 -9.95 -3.93 4.33
CA CYS A 70 -10.17 -2.52 4.03
C CYS A 70 -10.49 -1.70 5.30
N PRO A 71 -9.59 -0.82 5.79
CA PRO A 71 -9.83 -0.07 7.02
C PRO A 71 -10.93 1.00 6.88
N LEU A 72 -11.24 1.44 5.65
CA LEU A 72 -12.29 2.43 5.37
C LEU A 72 -13.60 1.78 4.87
N GLY A 73 -13.68 0.45 4.82
CA GLY A 73 -14.87 -0.26 4.34
C GLY A 73 -15.26 0.11 2.90
N ALA A 74 -14.29 0.39 2.04
CA ALA A 74 -14.51 0.74 0.64
C ALA A 74 -14.89 -0.47 -0.22
N ILE A 75 -14.61 -1.69 0.25
CA ILE A 75 -14.81 -2.95 -0.48
C ILE A 75 -16.11 -3.60 -0.03
N LYS A 76 -16.99 -3.91 -0.98
CA LYS A 76 -18.28 -4.57 -0.73
C LYS A 76 -18.42 -5.84 -1.56
N PRO A 77 -19.13 -6.87 -1.06
CA PRO A 77 -19.43 -8.05 -1.86
C PRO A 77 -20.33 -7.69 -3.04
N ALA A 78 -20.07 -8.29 -4.20
CA ALA A 78 -20.81 -8.09 -5.43
C ALA A 78 -20.85 -9.39 -6.25
N LYS A 79 -21.65 -9.37 -7.32
CA LYS A 79 -21.67 -10.42 -8.34
C LYS A 79 -21.38 -9.77 -9.69
N ALA A 80 -20.46 -10.33 -10.46
CA ALA A 80 -20.19 -9.91 -11.83
C ALA A 80 -20.59 -11.02 -12.79
N LYS A 81 -21.13 -10.63 -13.95
CA LYS A 81 -21.50 -11.55 -15.03
C LYS A 81 -20.44 -11.45 -16.13
N ILE A 82 -19.70 -12.52 -16.35
CA ILE A 82 -18.64 -12.59 -17.35
C ILE A 82 -18.90 -13.83 -18.18
N GLU A 83 -18.95 -13.65 -19.51
CA GLU A 83 -19.25 -14.72 -20.48
C GLU A 83 -20.51 -15.55 -20.13
N GLY A 84 -21.53 -14.90 -19.57
CA GLY A 84 -22.79 -15.53 -19.19
C GLY A 84 -22.77 -16.25 -17.84
N LYS A 85 -21.61 -16.46 -17.21
CA LYS A 85 -21.46 -17.06 -15.87
C LYS A 85 -21.41 -15.99 -14.78
N MET A 86 -22.03 -16.31 -13.64
CA MET A 86 -22.07 -15.42 -12.47
C MET A 86 -20.93 -15.74 -11.52
N PHE A 87 -20.02 -14.80 -11.33
CA PHE A 87 -18.89 -14.91 -10.42
C PHE A 87 -19.14 -14.10 -9.15
N LYS A 88 -18.69 -14.63 -8.01
CA LYS A 88 -18.65 -13.88 -6.75
C LYS A 88 -17.41 -12.97 -6.79
N THR A 89 -17.61 -11.68 -6.59
CA THR A 89 -16.54 -10.69 -6.66
C THR A 89 -16.74 -9.61 -5.60
N VAL A 90 -15.86 -8.62 -5.58
CA VAL A 90 -16.02 -7.37 -4.84
C VAL A 90 -16.28 -6.18 -5.77
N LYS A 91 -16.89 -5.13 -5.21
CA LYS A 91 -16.99 -3.79 -5.79
C LYS A 91 -16.26 -2.82 -4.86
N VAL A 92 -15.44 -1.95 -5.44
CA VAL A 92 -14.69 -0.92 -4.72
C VAL A 92 -15.41 0.42 -4.85
N ASN A 93 -15.64 1.11 -3.74
CA ASN A 93 -16.08 2.50 -3.74
C ASN A 93 -14.85 3.43 -3.78
N ASN A 94 -14.61 4.05 -4.93
CA ASN A 94 -13.44 4.91 -5.16
C ASN A 94 -13.42 6.15 -4.25
N GLU A 95 -14.58 6.70 -3.89
CA GLU A 95 -14.65 7.89 -3.01
C GLU A 95 -14.18 7.59 -1.59
N ARG A 96 -14.30 6.33 -1.14
CA ARG A 96 -13.83 5.87 0.17
C ARG A 96 -12.43 5.23 0.12
N CYS A 97 -11.90 4.96 -1.07
CA CYS A 97 -10.62 4.28 -1.20
C CYS A 97 -9.48 5.30 -1.04
N MET A 98 -8.55 4.99 -0.13
CA MET A 98 -7.32 5.75 0.13
C MET A 98 -6.06 5.08 -0.45
N PHE A 99 -6.23 4.05 -1.29
CA PHE A 99 -5.14 3.38 -2.02
C PHE A 99 -4.08 2.69 -1.14
N CYS A 100 -4.45 2.20 0.05
CA CYS A 100 -3.48 1.53 0.94
C CYS A 100 -2.88 0.24 0.39
N GLY A 101 -3.55 -0.42 -0.55
CA GLY A 101 -3.10 -1.68 -1.13
C GLY A 101 -3.35 -2.92 -0.25
N ASN A 102 -3.87 -2.79 0.97
CA ASN A 102 -3.99 -3.90 1.91
C ASN A 102 -4.89 -5.05 1.42
N CYS A 103 -5.84 -4.77 0.52
CA CYS A 103 -6.67 -5.79 -0.12
C CYS A 103 -5.96 -6.60 -1.22
N TYR A 104 -4.75 -6.20 -1.61
CA TYR A 104 -3.88 -6.89 -2.58
C TYR A 104 -2.69 -7.60 -1.91
N THR A 105 -2.45 -7.33 -0.62
CA THR A 105 -1.50 -8.09 0.22
C THR A 105 -2.01 -9.51 0.41
#